data_AF-A0A061SRG9-F1
#
_entry.id   AF-A0A061SRG9-F1
#
_cell.length_a   1.000
_cell.length_b   1.000
_cell.length_c   1.000
_cell.angle_alpha   90.00
_cell.angle_beta   90.00
_cell.angle_gamma   90.00
#
_symmetry.space_group_name_H-M   'P 1'
#
loop_
_entity.id
_entity.type
_entity.pdbx_description
1 polymer ?
#
loop_
_entity_poly.entity_id
_entity_poly.type
_entity_poly.pdbx_seq_one_letter_code
_entity_poly.pdbx_strand_id
1 'polypeptide(L)'
;MTGPVDLPIPPLLAAKAAAQIQTSKTDQTAKDFEAVFLTQFVDEMMKTTGATAFGGEKQAEMWRSFMSEAVAKELVEQGGLGLSANVSQMINAYTTGSSAVKGSKP
;
A
#
# COMPACT_ATOMS: atom_id res chain seq x y z
N MET A 1 16.22 19.39 -40.86
CA MET A 1 16.15 19.41 -39.38
C MET A 1 14.69 19.25 -38.98
N THR A 2 14.16 18.02 -38.96
CA THR A 2 12.83 17.74 -38.40
C THR A 2 13.04 17.56 -36.91
N GLY A 3 12.79 18.61 -36.13
CA GLY A 3 12.74 18.50 -34.67
C GLY A 3 11.63 17.54 -34.26
N PRO A 4 11.71 16.95 -33.04
CA PRO A 4 10.66 16.09 -32.53
C PRO A 4 9.33 16.86 -32.52
N VAL A 5 8.31 16.28 -33.14
CA VAL A 5 6.95 16.82 -33.16
C VAL A 5 6.42 16.72 -31.73
N ASP A 6 6.36 17.85 -31.02
CA ASP A 6 5.68 17.94 -29.74
C ASP A 6 4.17 17.94 -30.01
N LEU A 7 3.55 16.76 -29.91
CA LEU A 7 2.12 16.59 -30.06
C LEU A 7 1.45 17.02 -28.73
N PRO A 8 0.61 18.07 -28.72
CA PRO A 8 -0.06 18.49 -27.50
C PRO A 8 -0.97 17.37 -27.00
N ILE A 9 -0.75 16.91 -25.77
CA ILE A 9 -1.59 15.88 -25.15
C ILE A 9 -2.99 16.48 -24.94
N PRO A 10 -4.05 15.90 -25.54
CA PRO A 10 -5.40 16.40 -25.34
C PRO A 10 -5.79 16.37 -23.84
N PRO A 11 -6.47 17.41 -23.33
CA PRO A 11 -6.70 17.59 -21.89
C PRO A 11 -7.46 16.43 -21.22
N LEU A 12 -8.33 15.74 -21.96
CA LEU A 12 -9.05 14.56 -21.45
C LEU A 12 -8.11 13.37 -21.18
N LEU A 13 -7.07 13.19 -22.00
CA LEU A 13 -6.08 12.13 -21.83
C LEU A 13 -5.17 12.42 -20.61
N ALA A 14 -4.79 13.68 -20.42
CA ALA A 14 -4.03 14.13 -19.25
C ALA A 14 -4.84 13.95 -17.95
N ALA A 15 -6.13 14.29 -17.94
CA ALA A 15 -7.01 14.08 -16.79
C ALA A 15 -7.17 12.59 -16.44
N LYS A 16 -7.32 11.73 -17.44
CA LYS A 16 -7.40 10.27 -17.25
C LYS A 16 -6.10 9.70 -16.68
N ALA A 17 -4.95 10.14 -17.19
CA ALA A 17 -3.63 9.72 -16.67
C ALA A 17 -3.44 10.15 -15.20
N ALA A 18 -3.82 11.39 -14.86
CA ALA A 18 -3.77 11.87 -13.49
C ALA A 18 -4.67 11.05 -12.56
N ALA A 19 -5.89 10.71 -12.97
CA ALA A 19 -6.79 9.86 -12.20
C ALA A 19 -6.20 8.45 -11.97
N GLN A 20 -5.63 7.83 -13.01
CA GLN A 20 -4.97 6.52 -12.90
C GLN A 20 -3.78 6.52 -11.93
N ILE A 21 -2.97 7.59 -11.95
CA ILE A 21 -1.85 7.76 -11.01
C ILE A 21 -2.34 7.91 -9.58
N GLN A 22 -3.48 8.56 -9.35
CA GLN A 22 -4.06 8.67 -8.02
C GLN A 22 -4.60 7.32 -7.53
N THR A 23 -5.31 6.59 -8.40
CA THR A 23 -5.80 5.24 -8.07
C THR A 23 -4.63 4.31 -7.71
N SER A 24 -3.57 4.28 -8.50
CA SER A 24 -2.42 3.41 -8.22
C SER A 24 -1.70 3.77 -6.92
N LYS A 25 -1.60 5.06 -6.57
CA LYS A 25 -1.06 5.50 -5.28
C LYS A 25 -1.94 5.09 -4.11
N THR A 26 -3.26 5.23 -4.23
CA THR A 26 -4.20 4.79 -3.20
C THR A 26 -4.09 3.28 -2.98
N ASP A 27 -4.06 2.50 -4.07
CA ASP A 27 -3.97 1.04 -3.99
C ASP A 27 -2.64 0.59 -3.38
N GLN A 28 -1.52 1.23 -3.76
CA GLN A 28 -0.23 0.96 -3.12
C GLN A 28 -0.24 1.29 -1.63
N THR A 29 -0.78 2.45 -1.25
CA THR A 29 -0.89 2.85 0.16
C THR A 29 -1.73 1.86 0.95
N ALA A 30 -2.80 1.34 0.36
CA ALA A 30 -3.66 0.35 0.99
C ALA A 30 -2.98 -1.02 1.14
N LYS A 31 -2.18 -1.44 0.16
CA LYS A 31 -1.32 -2.63 0.25
C LYS A 31 -0.25 -2.47 1.34
N ASP A 32 0.40 -1.32 1.41
CA ASP A 32 1.43 -1.03 2.43
C ASP A 32 0.84 -1.08 3.84
N PHE A 33 -0.38 -0.57 4.02
CA PHE A 33 -1.12 -0.71 5.27
C PHE A 33 -1.35 -2.17 5.64
N GLU A 34 -1.83 -2.98 4.70
CA GLU A 34 -2.07 -4.40 4.93
C GLU A 34 -0.77 -5.16 5.24
N ALA A 35 0.35 -4.78 4.61
CA ALA A 35 1.66 -5.36 4.90
C ALA A 35 2.11 -5.06 6.33
N VAL A 36 1.92 -3.83 6.84
CA VAL A 36 2.21 -3.50 8.24
C VAL A 36 1.36 -4.33 9.20
N PHE A 37 0.06 -4.46 8.90
CA PHE A 37 -0.85 -5.28 9.70
C PHE A 37 -0.40 -6.75 9.72
N LEU A 38 -0.13 -7.34 8.55
CA LEU A 38 0.30 -8.72 8.44
C LEU A 38 1.68 -8.94 9.06
N THR A 39 2.57 -7.94 9.05
CA THR A 39 3.86 -8.03 9.73
C THR A 39 3.66 -8.27 11.22
N GLN A 40 2.76 -7.52 11.87
CA GLN A 40 2.46 -7.73 13.30
C GLN A 40 1.81 -9.10 13.55
N PHE A 41 0.91 -9.52 12.67
CA PHE A 41 0.25 -10.83 12.77
C PHE A 41 1.24 -11.99 12.67
N VAL A 42 2.13 -11.96 11.66
CA VAL A 42 3.18 -12.97 11.48
C VAL A 42 4.17 -12.94 12.65
N ASP A 43 4.52 -11.75 13.13
CA ASP A 43 5.38 -11.57 14.29
C ASP A 43 4.82 -12.29 15.52
N GLU A 44 3.54 -12.05 15.86
CA GLU A 44 2.85 -12.72 16.96
C GLU A 44 2.78 -14.25 16.76
N MET A 45 2.48 -14.72 15.55
CA MET A 45 2.51 -16.15 15.25
C MET A 45 3.89 -16.76 15.52
N MET A 46 4.97 -16.12 15.08
CA MET A 46 6.33 -16.62 15.28
C MET A 46 6.74 -16.64 16.76
N LYS A 47 6.18 -15.76 17.61
CA LYS A 47 6.37 -15.84 19.08
C LYS A 47 5.78 -17.13 19.66
N THR A 48 4.67 -17.62 19.09
CA THR A 48 4.01 -18.84 19.57
C THR A 48 4.74 -20.13 19.18
N THR A 49 5.58 -20.11 18.13
CA THR A 49 6.29 -21.30 17.61
C THR A 49 7.54 -21.71 18.41
N GLY A 50 7.85 -21.02 19.52
CA GLY A 50 8.95 -21.34 20.44
C GLY A 50 10.31 -20.80 20.00
N ALA A 51 11.05 -20.16 20.92
CA ALA A 51 12.37 -19.56 20.67
C ALA A 51 13.44 -20.55 20.14
N THR A 52 13.22 -21.85 20.35
CA THR A 52 14.06 -22.93 19.82
C THR A 52 14.06 -23.01 18.30
N ALA A 53 13.00 -22.57 17.61
CA ALA A 53 12.93 -22.58 16.16
C ALA A 53 13.94 -21.61 15.51
N PHE A 54 14.47 -20.64 16.28
CA PHE A 54 15.31 -19.58 15.72
C PHE A 54 16.65 -19.34 16.47
N GLY A 55 17.09 -20.29 17.30
CA GLY A 55 18.48 -20.33 17.78
C GLY A 55 18.82 -19.47 19.01
N GLY A 56 17.83 -19.03 19.79
CA GLY A 56 18.01 -18.25 21.02
C GLY A 56 16.84 -17.29 21.25
N GLU A 57 16.92 -16.35 22.20
CA GLU A 57 15.92 -15.27 22.37
C GLU A 57 16.37 -13.90 21.81
N LYS A 58 17.67 -13.57 21.85
CA LYS A 58 18.18 -12.24 21.43
C LYS A 58 18.64 -12.14 19.98
N GLN A 59 19.20 -13.23 19.44
CA GLN A 59 19.65 -13.27 18.04
C GLN A 59 18.54 -13.21 16.98
N ALA A 60 17.28 -13.56 17.16
CA ALA A 60 16.43 -13.86 18.29
C ALA A 60 15.15 -13.02 18.21
N GLU A 61 15.35 -11.77 17.81
CA GLU A 61 14.28 -10.81 17.70
C GLU A 61 14.39 -9.98 16.42
N MET A 62 15.61 -9.55 16.07
CA MET A 62 15.91 -8.71 14.90
C MET A 62 15.65 -9.40 13.55
N TRP A 63 16.22 -10.56 13.27
CA TRP A 63 15.96 -11.33 12.05
C TRP A 63 14.50 -11.82 11.83
N ARG A 64 13.64 -11.86 12.85
CA ARG A 64 12.24 -12.29 12.80
C ARG A 64 11.38 -11.13 12.37
N SER A 65 11.61 -9.92 12.87
CA SER A 65 10.91 -8.77 12.32
C SER A 65 11.19 -8.62 10.82
N PHE A 66 12.43 -8.84 10.37
CA PHE A 66 12.76 -8.88 8.94
C PHE A 66 12.04 -10.01 8.19
N MET A 67 11.99 -11.22 8.74
CA MET A 67 11.26 -12.33 8.13
C MET A 67 9.74 -12.09 8.12
N SER A 68 9.17 -11.60 9.22
CA SER A 68 7.76 -11.24 9.35
C SER A 68 7.37 -10.21 8.30
N GLU A 69 8.20 -9.19 8.07
CA GLU A 69 7.97 -8.18 7.04
C GLU A 69 8.03 -8.77 5.63
N ALA A 70 9.03 -9.63 5.36
CA ALA A 70 9.15 -10.29 4.06
C ALA A 70 7.96 -11.22 3.77
N VAL A 71 7.55 -12.03 4.74
CA VAL A 71 6.39 -12.91 4.65
C VAL A 71 5.12 -12.09 4.48
N ALA A 72 4.93 -11.02 5.26
CA ALA A 72 3.77 -10.15 5.14
C ALA A 72 3.66 -9.50 3.75
N LYS A 73 4.77 -9.00 3.19
CA LYS A 73 4.81 -8.44 1.84
C LYS A 73 4.42 -9.46 0.78
N GLU A 74 4.97 -10.68 0.87
CA GLU A 74 4.62 -11.76 -0.05
C GLU A 74 3.14 -12.14 0.06
N LEU A 75 2.59 -12.21 1.28
CA LEU A 75 1.18 -12.46 1.49
C LEU A 75 0.31 -11.38 0.84
N VAL A 76 0.65 -10.10 0.98
CA VAL A 76 -0.08 -9.00 0.32
C VAL A 76 -0.03 -9.14 -1.21
N GLU A 77 1.13 -9.44 -1.78
CA GLU A 77 1.26 -9.60 -3.23
C GLU A 77 0.48 -10.81 -3.78
N GLN A 78 0.30 -11.86 -2.97
CA GLN A 78 -0.55 -13.01 -3.30
C GLN A 78 -2.05 -12.77 -3.06
N GLY A 79 -2.45 -11.56 -2.64
CA GLY A 79 -3.85 -11.16 -2.44
C GLY A 79 -4.24 -10.86 -0.99
N GLY A 80 -3.36 -11.15 -0.02
CA GLY A 80 -3.53 -10.80 1.38
C GLY A 80 -4.80 -11.37 2.01
N LEU A 81 -5.42 -10.57 2.87
CA LEU A 81 -6.72 -10.83 3.50
C LEU A 81 -7.84 -10.00 2.85
N GLY A 82 -7.54 -9.23 1.80
CA GLY A 82 -8.46 -8.31 1.16
C GLY A 82 -8.71 -7.01 1.92
N LEU A 83 -7.88 -6.69 2.92
CA LEU A 83 -8.02 -5.44 3.69
C LEU A 83 -7.68 -4.20 2.85
N SER A 84 -6.70 -4.33 1.95
CA SER A 84 -6.30 -3.27 1.02
C SER A 84 -7.48 -2.72 0.19
N ALA A 85 -8.44 -3.57 -0.23
CA ALA A 85 -9.62 -3.10 -0.96
C ALA A 85 -10.49 -2.16 -0.12
N ASN A 86 -10.74 -2.51 1.15
CA ASN A 86 -11.53 -1.69 2.07
C ASN A 86 -10.80 -0.38 2.42
N VAL A 87 -9.49 -0.44 2.61
CA VAL A 87 -8.66 0.73 2.92
C VAL A 87 -8.59 1.69 1.73
N SER A 88 -8.45 1.17 0.51
CA SER A 88 -8.49 1.99 -0.72
C SER A 88 -9.83 2.73 -0.85
N GLN A 89 -10.96 2.05 -0.59
CA GLN A 89 -12.28 2.69 -0.58
C GLN A 89 -12.40 3.80 0.47
N MET A 90 -11.90 3.57 1.68
CA MET A 90 -11.89 4.58 2.74
C MET A 90 -11.04 5.81 2.38
N ILE A 91 -9.83 5.61 1.84
CA ILE A 91 -8.96 6.69 1.38
C ILE A 91 -9.66 7.51 0.28
N ASN A 92 -10.28 6.83 -0.70
CA ASN A 92 -11.00 7.49 -1.78
C ASN A 92 -12.23 8.28 -1.27
N ALA A 93 -12.96 7.75 -0.29
CA ALA A 93 -14.07 8.47 0.34
C ALA A 93 -13.60 9.74 1.07
N TYR A 94 -12.48 9.66 1.80
CA TYR A 94 -11.90 10.78 2.52
C TYR A 94 -11.38 11.88 1.56
N THR A 95 -10.69 11.50 0.48
CA THR A 95 -10.15 12.46 -0.50
C THR A 95 -11.26 13.11 -1.34
N THR A 96 -12.34 12.38 -1.64
CA THR A 96 -13.52 12.92 -2.33
C THR A 96 -14.29 13.90 -1.44
N GLY A 97 -14.53 13.56 -0.17
CA GLY A 97 -15.18 14.45 0.80
C GLY A 97 -14.39 15.73 1.09
N SER A 98 -13.06 15.62 1.16
CA SER A 98 -12.16 16.78 1.32
C SER A 98 -12.16 17.72 0.11
N SER A 99 -12.37 17.19 -1.09
CA SER A 99 -12.47 17.97 -2.33
C SER A 99 -13.80 18.72 -2.45
N ALA A 100 -14.90 18.16 -1.94
CA ALA A 100 -16.23 18.77 -1.94
C ALA A 100 -16.33 20.00 -1.02
N VAL A 101 -15.60 20.03 0.10
CA VAL A 101 -15.59 21.16 1.04
C VAL A 101 -14.90 22.41 0.48
N LYS A 102 -13.94 22.26 -0.44
CA LYS A 102 -13.17 23.37 -1.01
C LYS A 102 -13.93 24.15 -2.11
N GLY A 103 -15.02 23.57 -2.63
CA GLY A 103 -15.85 24.18 -3.69
C GLY A 103 -17.01 25.06 -3.18
N SER A 104 -17.24 25.12 -1.86
CA SER A 104 -18.32 25.92 -1.29
C SER A 104 -17.76 27.18 -0.62
N LYS A 105 -17.63 28.25 -1.40
CA LYS A 105 -17.62 29.61 -0.85
C LYS A 105 -18.70 30.42 -1.57
N PRO A 106 -19.54 31.18 -0.84
CA PRO A 106 -20.60 32.02 -1.43
C PRO A 106 -20.03 33.10 -2.34
#